data_AF-A0A7V3MJN2-F1
#
_entry.id   AF-A0A7V3MJN2-F1
#
_cell.length_a   1.000
_cell.length_b   1.000
_cell.length_c   1.000
_cell.angle_alpha   90.00
_cell.angle_beta   90.00
_cell.angle_gamma   90.00
#
_symmetry.space_group_name_H-M   'P 1'
#
loop_
_entity.id
_entity.type
_entity.pdbx_description
1 polymer ?
#
loop_
_entity_poly.entity_id
_entity_poly.type
_entity_poly.pdbx_seq_one_letter_code
_entity_poly.pdbx_strand_id
1 'polypeptide(L)'
;MSVEVLPDDRALRSGRRQRVLDQMAAHDLDVLVLGRQANIRYVTGAPQLWVAGTRPFGPSCVLVRETGAIHLLSTWDEGVPDDIPRENLYGIAWNPVNTMAVLKRIQGASTARRVGTEAISPVFAQLLPTAFPNAELVDGELAMRGARRIKTAEEIFALRAAIAVAESGLAAAVAGLHPGVREQTLAGVMMEAMAAGGVSTPA
;
A
#
# COMPACT_ATOMS: atom_id res chain seq x y z
N MET A 1 -7.14 -16.89 15.46
CA MET A 1 -7.00 -15.98 14.31
C MET A 1 -8.30 -15.22 14.14
N SER A 2 -8.23 -13.94 13.76
CA SER A 2 -9.43 -13.18 13.38
C SER A 2 -10.14 -13.89 12.23
N VAL A 3 -11.48 -13.95 12.27
CA VAL A 3 -12.30 -14.41 11.14
C VAL A 3 -12.65 -13.27 10.18
N GLU A 4 -12.35 -12.03 10.57
CA GLU A 4 -12.59 -10.81 9.79
C GLU A 4 -11.30 -10.29 9.17
N VAL A 5 -11.41 -9.64 8.00
CA VAL A 5 -10.31 -8.90 7.37
C VAL A 5 -10.10 -7.59 8.11
N LEU A 6 -9.02 -7.52 8.90
CA LEU A 6 -8.70 -6.35 9.70
C LEU A 6 -7.57 -5.52 9.07
N PRO A 7 -7.58 -4.19 9.23
CA PRO A 7 -6.41 -3.37 8.94
C PRO A 7 -5.22 -3.77 9.82
N ASP A 8 -4.01 -3.38 9.39
CA ASP A 8 -2.84 -3.39 10.25
C ASP A 8 -3.14 -2.63 11.57
N ASP A 9 -2.54 -3.10 12.68
CA ASP A 9 -2.74 -2.51 14.01
C ASP A 9 -2.54 -0.98 14.01
N ARG A 10 -3.34 -0.26 14.82
CA ARG A 10 -3.32 1.21 14.86
C ARG A 10 -1.93 1.76 15.13
N ALA A 11 -1.20 1.23 16.11
CA ALA A 11 0.13 1.73 16.45
C ALA A 11 1.10 1.54 15.27
N LEU A 12 1.02 0.38 14.61
CA LEU A 12 1.82 0.07 13.43
C LEU A 12 1.56 1.04 12.28
N ARG A 13 0.28 1.22 11.87
CA ARG A 13 -0.06 2.08 10.73
C ARG A 13 0.16 3.57 11.03
N SER A 14 -0.12 4.04 12.25
CA SER A 14 0.13 5.43 12.63
C SER A 14 1.63 5.75 12.67
N GLY A 15 2.47 4.86 13.22
CA GLY A 15 3.92 5.04 13.24
C GLY A 15 4.54 5.12 11.84
N ARG A 16 4.12 4.23 10.94
CA ARG A 16 4.53 4.27 9.52
C ARG A 16 4.08 5.53 8.82
N ARG A 17 2.82 5.95 9.01
CA ARG A 17 2.28 7.17 8.40
C ARG A 17 3.03 8.42 8.86
N GLN A 18 3.38 8.50 10.14
CA GLN A 18 4.20 9.60 10.65
C GLN A 18 5.57 9.65 9.95
N ARG A 19 6.25 8.51 9.77
CA ARG A 19 7.50 8.43 9.00
C ARG A 19 7.34 8.97 7.58
N VAL A 20 6.23 8.68 6.91
CA VAL A 20 5.95 9.19 5.56
C VAL A 20 5.74 10.70 5.59
N LEU A 21 4.95 11.22 6.53
CA LEU A 21 4.72 12.66 6.68
C LEU A 21 6.02 13.42 6.98
N ASP A 22 6.90 12.87 7.83
CA ASP A 22 8.21 13.43 8.12
C ASP A 22 9.08 13.50 6.85
N GLN A 23 9.05 12.47 6.01
CA GLN A 23 9.78 12.44 4.74
C GLN A 23 9.17 13.36 3.69
N MET A 24 7.84 13.46 3.62
CA MET A 24 7.17 14.45 2.77
C MET A 24 7.59 15.86 3.18
N ALA A 25 7.69 16.16 4.47
CA ALA A 25 8.21 17.44 4.93
C ALA A 25 9.68 17.67 4.54
N ALA A 26 10.54 16.65 4.71
CA ALA A 26 11.96 16.74 4.37
C ALA A 26 12.22 16.91 2.86
N HIS A 27 11.32 16.41 2.01
CA HIS A 27 11.41 16.51 0.54
C HIS A 27 10.52 17.61 -0.06
N ASP A 28 9.89 18.43 0.80
CA ASP A 28 8.93 19.48 0.43
C ASP A 28 7.82 18.98 -0.50
N LEU A 29 7.15 17.90 -0.11
CA LEU A 29 6.01 17.33 -0.83
C LEU A 29 4.71 17.76 -0.16
N ASP A 30 3.80 18.39 -0.90
CA ASP A 30 2.46 18.74 -0.40
C ASP A 30 1.53 17.54 -0.46
N VAL A 31 1.67 16.75 -1.53
CA VAL A 31 0.85 15.57 -1.81
C VAL A 31 1.73 14.43 -2.28
N LEU A 32 1.42 13.21 -1.85
CA LEU A 32 2.06 11.98 -2.31
C LEU A 32 1.01 11.08 -2.97
N VAL A 33 1.22 10.77 -4.26
CA VAL A 33 0.36 9.89 -5.07
C VAL A 33 1.07 8.54 -5.25
N LEU A 34 0.46 7.49 -4.73
CA LEU A 34 1.02 6.14 -4.66
C LEU A 34 0.29 5.19 -5.60
N GLY A 35 1.05 4.38 -6.32
CA GLY A 35 0.55 3.31 -7.18
C GLY A 35 1.09 1.91 -6.85
N ARG A 36 2.11 1.80 -6.00
CA ARG A 36 2.65 0.50 -5.57
C ARG A 36 1.95 0.03 -4.31
N GLN A 37 1.37 -1.16 -4.36
CA GLN A 37 0.62 -1.75 -3.23
C GLN A 37 1.42 -1.85 -1.93
N ALA A 38 2.72 -2.16 -2.00
CA ALA A 38 3.56 -2.18 -0.81
C ALA A 38 3.67 -0.80 -0.12
N ASN A 39 3.69 0.30 -0.89
CA ASN A 39 3.71 1.66 -0.36
C ASN A 39 2.32 2.08 0.12
N ILE A 40 1.27 1.68 -0.59
CA ILE A 40 -0.12 1.93 -0.19
C ILE A 40 -0.41 1.28 1.17
N ARG A 41 -0.15 -0.03 1.31
CA ARG A 41 -0.31 -0.71 2.61
C ARG A 41 0.56 -0.10 3.70
N TYR A 42 1.77 0.37 3.37
CA TYR A 42 2.62 1.04 4.36
C TYR A 42 1.98 2.31 4.93
N VAL A 43 1.35 3.12 4.07
CA VAL A 43 0.74 4.40 4.44
C VAL A 43 -0.62 4.23 5.10
N THR A 44 -1.43 3.31 4.59
CA THR A 44 -2.81 3.13 5.03
C THR A 44 -2.93 2.09 6.13
N GLY A 45 -2.22 0.96 6.02
CA GLY A 45 -2.47 -0.25 6.79
C GLY A 45 -3.62 -1.11 6.24
N ALA A 46 -4.20 -0.74 5.08
CA ALA A 46 -5.29 -1.50 4.48
C ALA A 46 -4.78 -2.74 3.73
N PRO A 47 -5.30 -3.96 4.00
CA PRO A 47 -5.01 -5.14 3.22
C PRO A 47 -5.82 -5.09 1.92
N GLN A 48 -5.17 -4.71 0.81
CA GLN A 48 -5.82 -4.68 -0.50
C GLN A 48 -5.47 -5.94 -1.29
N LEU A 49 -6.43 -6.86 -1.38
CA LEU A 49 -6.34 -8.05 -2.23
C LEU A 49 -6.60 -7.67 -3.69
N TRP A 50 -6.00 -8.38 -4.65
CA TRP A 50 -6.20 -8.23 -6.11
C TRP A 50 -5.75 -6.92 -6.79
N VAL A 51 -5.64 -5.80 -6.06
CA VAL A 51 -5.24 -4.51 -6.67
C VAL A 51 -3.78 -4.54 -7.16
N ALA A 52 -2.93 -5.36 -6.53
CA ALA A 52 -1.52 -5.53 -6.91
C ALA A 52 -1.33 -6.07 -8.33
N GLY A 53 -2.14 -7.05 -8.75
CA GLY A 53 -2.03 -7.68 -10.06
C GLY A 53 -2.84 -6.98 -11.16
N THR A 54 -3.95 -6.32 -10.80
CA THR A 54 -4.93 -5.81 -11.78
C THR A 54 -4.84 -4.32 -12.05
N ARG A 55 -4.32 -3.53 -11.10
CA ARG A 55 -4.16 -2.07 -11.23
C ARG A 55 -2.81 -1.58 -10.72
N PRO A 56 -1.70 -2.23 -11.10
CA PRO A 56 -0.41 -1.68 -10.80
C PRO A 56 -0.30 -0.34 -11.56
N PHE A 57 0.33 0.62 -10.90
CA PHE A 57 0.74 1.88 -11.52
C PHE A 57 -0.32 2.97 -11.75
N GLY A 58 -1.44 2.94 -11.05
CA GLY A 58 -2.42 4.03 -11.01
C GLY A 58 -2.35 4.86 -9.72
N PRO A 59 -3.00 6.02 -9.64
CA PRO A 59 -3.14 6.78 -8.39
C PRO A 59 -4.13 6.05 -7.48
N SER A 60 -3.63 5.06 -6.74
CA SER A 60 -4.44 4.18 -5.89
C SER A 60 -4.47 4.64 -4.44
N CYS A 61 -3.55 5.50 -4.02
CA CYS A 61 -3.66 6.21 -2.75
C CYS A 61 -3.08 7.62 -2.90
N VAL A 62 -3.71 8.60 -2.26
CA VAL A 62 -3.22 9.98 -2.17
C VAL A 62 -3.15 10.38 -0.69
N LEU A 63 -1.97 10.81 -0.25
CA LEU A 63 -1.74 11.36 1.08
C LEU A 63 -1.49 12.87 0.97
N VAL A 64 -2.26 13.67 1.70
CA VAL A 64 -2.09 15.13 1.79
C VAL A 64 -1.29 15.45 3.05
N ARG A 65 -0.14 16.10 2.92
CA ARG A 65 0.78 16.35 4.04
C ARG A 65 0.16 17.23 5.13
N GLU A 66 -0.47 18.33 4.73
CA GLU A 66 -0.98 19.36 5.64
C GLU A 66 -2.03 18.81 6.61
N THR A 67 -2.94 17.97 6.09
CA THR A 67 -4.07 17.44 6.86
C THR A 67 -3.84 16.01 7.36
N GLY A 68 -2.87 15.30 6.78
CA GLY A 68 -2.71 13.86 6.96
C GLY A 68 -3.81 13.02 6.31
N ALA A 69 -4.70 13.65 5.51
CA ALA A 69 -5.82 12.97 4.89
C ALA A 69 -5.34 11.95 3.85
N ILE A 70 -5.94 10.76 3.91
CA ILE A 70 -5.72 9.67 2.96
C ILE A 70 -6.97 9.53 2.10
N HIS A 71 -6.77 9.51 0.79
CA HIS A 71 -7.77 9.09 -0.19
C HIS A 71 -7.31 7.77 -0.80
N LEU A 72 -8.16 6.75 -0.77
CA LEU A 72 -7.79 5.39 -1.13
C LEU A 72 -8.71 4.84 -2.21
N LEU A 73 -8.12 4.26 -3.25
CA LEU A 73 -8.84 3.44 -4.20
C LEU A 73 -9.26 2.16 -3.48
N SER A 74 -10.55 2.01 -3.19
CA SER A 74 -11.09 0.78 -2.63
C SER A 74 -12.50 0.54 -3.16
N THR A 75 -12.78 -0.69 -3.60
CA THR A 75 -14.12 -1.10 -4.06
C THR A 75 -15.05 -1.43 -2.90
N TRP A 76 -14.49 -1.66 -1.71
CA TRP A 76 -15.20 -2.03 -0.49
C TRP A 76 -14.46 -1.47 0.73
N ASP A 77 -15.13 -1.29 1.86
CA ASP A 77 -14.55 -0.71 3.09
C ASP A 77 -14.11 -1.74 4.13
N GLU A 78 -14.35 -3.04 3.90
CA GLU A 78 -13.78 -4.09 4.75
C GLU A 78 -12.25 -4.04 4.75
N GLY A 79 -11.64 -4.12 5.94
CA GLY A 79 -10.20 -3.97 6.13
C GLY A 79 -9.68 -2.53 5.95
N VAL A 80 -10.51 -1.56 5.58
CA VAL A 80 -10.10 -0.15 5.55
C VAL A 80 -10.01 0.37 6.99
N PRO A 81 -8.89 0.99 7.39
CA PRO A 81 -8.75 1.65 8.67
C PRO A 81 -9.86 2.69 8.93
N ASP A 82 -10.35 2.72 10.17
CA ASP A 82 -11.40 3.65 10.62
C ASP A 82 -11.03 5.15 10.55
N ASP A 83 -9.74 5.46 10.41
CA ASP A 83 -9.24 6.82 10.23
C ASP A 83 -9.07 7.21 8.75
N ILE A 84 -9.55 6.37 7.83
CA ILE A 84 -9.78 6.72 6.43
C ILE A 84 -11.29 6.82 6.24
N PRO A 85 -11.86 8.04 6.24
CA PRO A 85 -13.30 8.23 6.10
C PRO A 85 -13.83 7.61 4.80
N ARG A 86 -15.07 7.11 4.83
CA ARG A 86 -15.69 6.44 3.67
C ARG A 86 -15.79 7.37 2.46
N GLU A 87 -16.01 8.66 2.68
CA GLU A 87 -16.04 9.70 1.65
C GLU A 87 -14.68 9.93 0.96
N ASN A 88 -13.58 9.49 1.57
CA ASN A 88 -12.25 9.53 0.97
C ASN A 88 -11.93 8.27 0.15
N LEU A 89 -12.84 7.29 0.12
CA LEU A 89 -12.70 6.12 -0.72
C LEU A 89 -13.23 6.42 -2.12
N TYR A 90 -12.49 5.96 -3.13
CA TYR A 90 -12.95 6.04 -4.52
C TYR A 90 -12.89 4.70 -5.22
N GLY A 91 -13.93 4.45 -6.00
CA GLY A 91 -14.09 3.20 -6.73
C GLY A 91 -13.17 3.08 -7.94
N ILE A 92 -13.19 1.88 -8.49
CA ILE A 92 -12.57 1.58 -9.77
C ILE A 92 -13.22 2.41 -10.89
N ALA A 93 -12.38 3.10 -11.67
CA ALA A 93 -12.79 3.73 -12.92
C ALA A 93 -12.15 3.04 -14.13
N TRP A 94 -12.93 2.87 -15.20
CA TRP A 94 -12.48 2.37 -16.50
C TRP A 94 -12.08 3.50 -17.47
N ASN A 95 -12.48 4.73 -17.15
CA ASN A 95 -12.02 5.93 -17.82
C ASN A 95 -11.10 6.72 -16.86
N PRO A 96 -9.82 6.93 -17.19
CA PRO A 96 -8.87 7.61 -16.30
C PRO A 96 -9.25 9.07 -16.02
N VAL A 97 -10.08 9.71 -16.87
CA VAL A 97 -10.62 11.04 -16.62
C VAL A 97 -11.50 11.07 -15.36
N ASN A 98 -12.25 9.99 -15.09
CA ASN A 98 -13.08 9.90 -13.88
C ASN A 98 -12.19 9.82 -12.61
N THR A 99 -11.06 9.13 -12.69
CA THR A 99 -10.07 9.12 -11.61
C THR A 99 -9.54 10.53 -11.36
N MET A 100 -9.21 11.29 -12.42
CA MET A 100 -8.78 12.69 -12.26
C MET A 100 -9.89 13.57 -11.68
N ALA A 101 -11.15 13.35 -12.04
CA ALA A 101 -12.28 14.07 -11.46
C ALA A 101 -12.43 13.82 -9.95
N VAL A 102 -12.09 12.62 -9.47
CA VAL A 102 -11.98 12.33 -8.03
C VAL A 102 -10.82 13.12 -7.43
N LEU A 103 -9.61 13.02 -8.01
CA LEU A 103 -8.43 13.67 -7.45
C LEU A 103 -8.56 15.19 -7.39
N LYS A 104 -9.21 15.82 -8.38
CA LYS A 104 -9.53 17.26 -8.39
C LYS A 104 -10.34 17.73 -7.19
N ARG A 105 -11.13 16.84 -6.57
CA ARG A 105 -11.99 17.15 -5.43
C ARG A 105 -11.27 17.01 -4.09
N ILE A 106 -10.05 16.48 -4.08
CA ILE A 106 -9.24 16.37 -2.88
C ILE A 106 -8.88 17.78 -2.40
N GLN A 107 -9.15 18.06 -1.12
CA GLN A 107 -8.75 19.32 -0.50
C GLN A 107 -7.23 19.47 -0.57
N GLY A 108 -6.78 20.59 -1.12
CA GLY A 108 -5.35 20.86 -1.36
C GLY A 108 -4.84 20.47 -2.75
N ALA A 109 -5.62 19.76 -3.58
CA ALA A 109 -5.17 19.36 -4.93
C ALA A 109 -4.89 20.55 -5.85
N SER A 110 -5.76 21.57 -5.83
CA SER A 110 -5.59 22.78 -6.65
C SER A 110 -4.52 23.74 -6.13
N THR A 111 -4.12 23.62 -4.86
CA THR A 111 -3.15 24.52 -4.22
C THR A 111 -1.78 23.88 -4.00
N ALA A 112 -1.67 22.56 -4.15
CA ALA A 112 -0.41 21.83 -4.09
C ALA A 112 0.60 22.40 -5.09
N ARG A 113 1.83 22.62 -4.62
CA ARG A 113 2.96 23.12 -5.42
C ARG A 113 3.92 21.99 -5.78
N ARG A 114 4.04 20.97 -4.94
CA ARG A 114 4.90 19.80 -5.19
C ARG A 114 4.16 18.50 -4.90
N VAL A 115 4.00 17.69 -5.94
CA VAL A 115 3.33 16.38 -5.87
C VAL A 115 4.35 15.28 -6.13
N GLY A 116 4.63 14.48 -5.11
CA GLY A 116 5.45 13.29 -5.25
C GLY A 116 4.64 12.17 -5.88
N THR A 117 5.20 11.49 -6.88
CA THR A 117 4.58 10.33 -7.52
C THR A 117 5.50 9.13 -7.45
N GLU A 118 4.95 7.93 -7.27
CA GLU A 118 5.71 6.68 -7.38
C GLU A 118 4.89 5.63 -8.10
N ALA A 119 5.57 4.85 -8.95
CA ALA A 119 4.96 3.76 -9.69
C ALA A 119 3.69 4.24 -10.43
N ILE A 120 3.84 5.15 -11.40
CA ILE A 120 2.72 5.72 -12.17
C ILE A 120 2.89 5.38 -13.66
N SER A 121 1.79 4.99 -14.31
CA SER A 121 1.79 4.68 -15.75
C SER A 121 1.91 5.95 -16.60
N PRO A 122 2.43 5.87 -17.84
CA PRO A 122 2.57 7.05 -18.71
C PRO A 122 1.26 7.82 -18.91
N VAL A 123 0.12 7.12 -18.99
CA VAL A 123 -1.20 7.75 -19.12
C VAL A 123 -1.54 8.60 -17.90
N PHE A 124 -1.32 8.08 -16.70
CA PHE A 124 -1.58 8.86 -15.48
C PHE A 124 -0.57 9.98 -15.30
N ALA A 125 0.70 9.81 -15.69
CA ALA A 125 1.68 10.88 -15.68
C ALA A 125 1.25 12.08 -16.54
N GLN A 126 0.61 11.84 -17.68
CA GLN A 126 0.05 12.90 -18.54
C GLN A 126 -1.22 13.54 -17.97
N LEU A 127 -2.02 12.81 -17.19
CA LEU A 127 -3.31 13.26 -16.68
C LEU A 127 -3.24 13.93 -15.31
N LEU A 128 -2.27 13.56 -14.47
CA LEU A 128 -2.09 14.12 -13.12
C LEU A 128 -2.01 15.66 -13.09
N PRO A 129 -1.36 16.35 -14.05
CA PRO A 129 -1.37 17.81 -14.10
C PRO A 129 -2.79 18.41 -14.21
N THR A 130 -3.76 17.66 -14.75
CA THR A 130 -5.15 18.13 -14.77
C THR A 130 -5.77 18.15 -13.37
N ALA A 131 -5.35 17.27 -12.47
CA ALA A 131 -5.81 17.21 -11.08
C ALA A 131 -5.02 18.14 -10.14
N PHE A 132 -3.74 18.33 -10.43
CA PHE A 132 -2.81 19.17 -9.66
C PHE A 132 -2.21 20.26 -10.56
N PRO A 133 -3.00 21.25 -11.01
CA PRO A 133 -2.62 22.18 -12.09
C PRO A 133 -1.46 23.12 -11.73
N ASN A 134 -1.23 23.35 -10.44
CA ASN A 134 -0.19 24.26 -9.94
C ASN A 134 1.05 23.51 -9.42
N ALA A 135 1.07 22.18 -9.54
CA ALA A 135 2.11 21.35 -8.95
C ALA A 135 3.20 20.97 -9.95
N GLU A 136 4.45 21.02 -9.48
CA GLU A 136 5.54 20.25 -10.06
C GLU A 136 5.39 18.77 -9.65
N LEU A 137 5.37 17.87 -10.64
CA LEU A 137 5.42 16.43 -10.38
C LEU A 137 6.87 15.99 -10.18
N VAL A 138 7.17 15.38 -9.05
CA VAL A 138 8.52 14.95 -8.67
C VAL A 138 8.55 13.47 -8.27
N ASP A 139 9.76 12.91 -8.16
CA ASP A 139 9.95 11.53 -7.70
C ASP A 139 9.64 11.39 -6.21
N GLY A 140 8.52 10.71 -5.90
CA GLY A 140 8.09 10.41 -4.55
C GLY A 140 8.73 9.14 -3.96
N GLU A 141 9.43 8.34 -4.77
CA GLU A 141 10.09 7.11 -4.33
C GLU A 141 11.17 7.40 -3.27
N LEU A 142 11.85 8.55 -3.37
CA LEU A 142 12.88 8.96 -2.40
C LEU A 142 12.30 9.11 -0.99
N ALA A 143 11.15 9.77 -0.86
CA ALA A 143 10.46 9.94 0.42
C ALA A 143 9.99 8.58 0.97
N MET A 144 9.41 7.73 0.12
CA MET A 144 8.97 6.39 0.54
C MET A 144 10.13 5.48 0.95
N ARG A 145 11.26 5.52 0.23
CA ARG A 145 12.47 4.78 0.62
C ARG A 145 13.03 5.29 1.93
N GLY A 146 13.05 6.61 2.13
CA GLY A 146 13.45 7.23 3.40
C GLY A 146 12.60 6.73 4.56
N ALA A 147 11.27 6.74 4.39
CA ALA A 147 10.32 6.34 5.43
C ALA A 147 10.48 4.87 5.81
N ARG A 148 10.64 3.99 4.81
CA ARG A 148 10.68 2.52 4.99
C ARG A 148 12.06 1.98 5.38
N ARG A 149 13.10 2.83 5.36
CA ARG A 149 14.49 2.41 5.63
C ARG A 149 14.66 1.93 7.07
N ILE A 150 14.18 2.70 8.03
CA ILE A 150 14.34 2.45 9.47
C ILE A 150 13.00 2.00 10.04
N LYS A 151 12.99 0.84 10.70
CA LYS A 151 11.77 0.18 11.16
C LYS A 151 11.40 0.70 12.54
N THR A 152 10.11 0.92 12.80
CA THR A 152 9.63 1.14 14.17
C THR A 152 9.65 -0.16 14.98
N ALA A 153 9.42 -0.06 16.29
CA ALA A 153 9.33 -1.24 17.15
C ALA A 153 8.17 -2.16 16.74
N GLU A 154 7.03 -1.57 16.38
CA GLU A 154 5.84 -2.26 15.89
C GLU A 154 6.12 -2.97 14.57
N GLU A 155 6.91 -2.35 13.67
CA GLU A 155 7.33 -2.98 12.43
C GLU A 155 8.26 -4.16 12.67
N ILE A 156 9.21 -4.05 13.61
CA ILE A 156 10.09 -5.16 13.99
C ILE A 156 9.27 -6.31 14.57
N PHE A 157 8.26 -6.01 15.41
CA PHE A 157 7.35 -7.00 15.94
C PHE A 157 6.58 -7.73 14.82
N ALA A 158 5.98 -6.98 13.90
CA ALA A 158 5.27 -7.54 12.75
C ALA A 158 6.18 -8.39 11.84
N LEU A 159 7.42 -7.94 11.62
CA LEU A 159 8.41 -8.68 10.83
C LEU A 159 8.77 -10.02 11.49
N ARG A 160 8.97 -10.05 12.82
CA ARG A 160 9.25 -11.30 13.54
C ARG A 160 8.08 -12.29 13.43
N ALA A 161 6.84 -11.80 13.52
CA ALA A 161 5.67 -12.65 13.31
C ALA A 161 5.62 -13.22 11.88
N ALA A 162 5.89 -12.40 10.86
CA ALA A 162 5.95 -12.86 9.47
C ALA A 162 7.07 -13.90 9.24
N ILE A 163 8.23 -13.73 9.88
CA ILE A 163 9.34 -14.69 9.83
C ILE A 163 8.91 -16.03 10.42
N ALA A 164 8.26 -16.04 11.59
CA ALA A 164 7.80 -17.28 12.23
C ALA A 164 6.82 -18.08 11.34
N VAL A 165 5.96 -17.39 10.58
CA VAL A 165 5.07 -18.04 9.59
C VAL A 165 5.86 -18.63 8.43
N ALA A 166 6.83 -17.89 7.89
CA ALA A 166 7.71 -18.38 6.82
C ALA A 166 8.55 -19.58 7.26
N GLU A 167 9.10 -19.55 8.48
CA GLU A 167 9.86 -20.66 9.07
C GLU A 167 8.97 -21.89 9.27
N SER A 168 7.73 -21.72 9.71
CA SER A 168 6.77 -22.81 9.84
C SER A 168 6.44 -23.45 8.48
N GLY A 169 6.26 -22.63 7.43
CA GLY A 169 6.05 -23.12 6.07
C GLY A 169 7.24 -23.89 5.52
N LEU A 170 8.46 -23.37 5.74
CA LEU A 170 9.68 -24.04 5.33
C LEU A 170 9.88 -25.36 6.09
N ALA A 171 9.63 -25.38 7.40
CA ALA A 171 9.72 -26.59 8.21
C ALA A 171 8.76 -27.68 7.71
N ALA A 172 7.53 -27.31 7.32
CA ALA A 172 6.56 -28.23 6.74
C ALA A 172 7.06 -28.84 5.42
N ALA A 173 7.63 -28.02 4.54
CA ALA A 173 8.22 -28.50 3.28
C ALA A 173 9.41 -29.44 3.52
N VAL A 174 10.30 -29.10 4.47
CA VAL A 174 11.45 -29.93 4.83
C VAL A 174 11.02 -31.28 5.39
N ALA A 175 9.97 -31.32 6.21
CA ALA A 175 9.44 -32.57 6.75
C ALA A 175 8.88 -33.52 5.68
N GLY A 176 8.43 -32.98 4.54
CA GLY A 176 7.95 -33.75 3.38
C GLY A 176 9.04 -34.22 2.41
N LEU A 177 10.31 -33.87 2.65
CA LEU A 177 11.40 -34.15 1.71
C LEU A 177 11.79 -35.63 1.72
N HIS A 178 11.67 -36.29 0.57
CA HIS A 178 12.16 -37.66 0.35
C HIS A 178 12.54 -37.88 -1.12
N PRO A 179 13.41 -38.87 -1.45
CA PRO A 179 13.74 -39.19 -2.83
C PRO A 179 12.48 -39.45 -3.68
N GLY A 180 12.46 -38.87 -4.88
CA GLY A 180 11.33 -39.00 -5.82
C GLY A 180 10.16 -38.04 -5.59
N VAL A 181 10.16 -37.22 -4.53
CA VAL A 181 9.16 -36.16 -4.36
C VAL A 181 9.33 -35.07 -5.43
N ARG A 182 8.23 -34.53 -5.94
CA ARG A 182 8.27 -33.40 -6.89
C ARG A 182 8.43 -32.08 -6.15
N GLU A 183 9.20 -31.17 -6.71
CA GLU A 183 9.37 -29.80 -6.19
C GLU A 183 8.01 -29.09 -6.00
N GLN A 184 7.10 -29.22 -6.96
CA GLN A 184 5.76 -28.64 -6.89
C GLN A 184 4.94 -29.15 -5.69
N THR A 185 5.15 -30.41 -5.29
CA THR A 185 4.47 -30.98 -4.12
C THR A 185 5.00 -30.33 -2.83
N LEU A 186 6.31 -30.14 -2.71
CA LEU A 186 6.91 -29.45 -1.55
C LEU A 186 6.50 -27.98 -1.49
N ALA A 187 6.44 -27.30 -2.65
CA ALA A 187 5.95 -25.94 -2.74
C ALA A 187 4.49 -25.83 -2.29
N GLY A 188 3.65 -26.80 -2.68
CA GLY A 188 2.25 -26.89 -2.22
C GLY A 188 2.14 -26.98 -0.70
N VAL A 189 2.90 -27.89 -0.07
CA VAL A 189 2.94 -28.04 1.39
C VAL A 189 3.40 -26.75 2.07
N MET A 190 4.43 -26.10 1.54
CA MET A 190 4.91 -24.82 2.07
C MET A 190 3.82 -23.75 2.01
N MET A 191 3.15 -23.61 0.86
CA MET A 191 2.09 -22.62 0.65
C MET A 191 0.88 -22.87 1.54
N GLU A 192 0.47 -24.13 1.71
CA GLU A 192 -0.62 -24.51 2.61
C GLU A 192 -0.32 -24.10 4.05
N ALA A 193 0.87 -24.44 4.56
CA ALA A 193 1.29 -24.08 5.91
C ALA A 193 1.38 -22.56 6.11
N MET A 194 1.89 -21.81 5.14
CA MET A 194 1.93 -20.35 5.20
C MET A 194 0.52 -19.73 5.12
N ALA A 195 -0.37 -20.27 4.29
CA ALA A 195 -1.76 -19.82 4.18
C ALA A 195 -2.52 -20.06 5.50
N ALA A 196 -2.29 -21.21 6.16
CA ALA A 196 -2.83 -21.47 7.50
C ALA A 196 -2.32 -20.46 8.55
N GLY A 197 -1.14 -19.88 8.34
CA GLY A 197 -0.59 -18.76 9.14
C GLY A 197 -1.12 -17.38 8.77
N GLY A 198 -2.04 -17.26 7.81
CA GLY A 198 -2.64 -16.00 7.39
C GLY A 198 -1.94 -15.29 6.24
N VAL A 199 -1.02 -15.97 5.52
CA VAL A 199 -0.43 -15.40 4.30
C VAL A 199 -1.48 -15.39 3.18
N SER A 200 -1.83 -14.20 2.72
CA SER A 200 -2.60 -14.01 1.49
C SER A 200 -1.64 -13.71 0.35
N THR A 201 -1.31 -14.71 -0.46
CA THR A 201 -0.60 -14.49 -1.73
C THR A 201 -1.64 -14.07 -2.77
N PRO A 202 -1.58 -12.85 -3.34
CA PRO A 202 -2.24 -12.62 -4.61
C PRO A 202 -1.58 -13.55 -5.63
N ALA A 203 -2.36 -14.35 -6.34
CA ALA A 203 -1.89 -14.96 -7.59
C ALA A 203 -1.61 -13.87 -8.64
#